data_AF-A0A1W0B4S9-F1
#
_entry.id   AF-A0A1W0B4S9-F1
#
_cell.length_a   1.000
_cell.length_b   1.000
_cell.length_c   1.000
_cell.angle_alpha   90.00
_cell.angle_beta   90.00
_cell.angle_gamma   90.00
#
_symmetry.space_group_name_H-M   'P 1'
#
loop_
_entity.id
_entity.type
_entity.pdbx_description
1 polymer ?
#
loop_
_entity_poly.entity_id
_entity_poly.type
_entity_poly.pdbx_seq_one_letter_code
_entity_poly.pdbx_strand_id
1 'polypeptide(L)'
;MAVMKGPGVVVNPGGPSAPGLVMEAGLRGVLRVLPINRVTIPVAATAIDALARLRPEPQGIDREQVVLGGFRLEIVRPAGAARTLRHGAVLYVHGGGFTVYKLHGLRTHRPVVAALARRTELPVVNVEYRQLPVTSVADSVTDCLTAYQWLLQHGVDPARIVVAGDSAGGFLAFSMALRALGHGLPAPAGLLGLSPLLDLDHAAKQAYEHAATDAYLPLSALAGLLTKVRIGAERDGTLDPVLSPVDAELTGLPPVLLIAAEREMLRHDSELMASKLTAAGVPNSLELWRGVVHDFMCIAPGLPESRGALARASRFIRARVAESEQARTA
;
A
#
# COMPACT_ATOMS: atom_id res chain seq x y z
N MET A 1 17.11 -15.27 -28.73
CA MET A 1 17.60 -14.89 -27.38
C MET A 1 16.41 -14.40 -26.57
N ALA A 2 16.00 -15.16 -25.56
CA ALA A 2 14.95 -14.73 -24.64
C ALA A 2 15.50 -13.60 -23.76
N VAL A 3 14.96 -12.38 -23.90
CA VAL A 3 15.18 -11.31 -22.92
C VAL A 3 14.62 -11.83 -21.60
N MET A 4 15.46 -11.98 -20.57
CA MET A 4 14.99 -12.31 -19.23
C MET A 4 14.06 -11.18 -18.77
N LYS A 5 12.76 -11.38 -18.94
CA LYS A 5 11.71 -10.52 -18.37
C LYS A 5 11.86 -10.61 -16.86
N GLY A 6 11.90 -9.47 -16.18
CA GLY A 6 12.06 -9.38 -14.73
C GLY A 6 11.02 -10.20 -13.93
N PRO A 7 11.05 -10.16 -12.60
CA PRO A 7 10.27 -11.07 -11.75
C PRO A 7 8.73 -10.92 -11.86
N GLY A 8 8.23 -9.94 -12.60
CA GLY A 8 6.81 -9.63 -12.73
C GLY A 8 6.10 -10.34 -13.90
N VAL A 9 4.86 -10.75 -13.65
CA VAL A 9 3.97 -11.28 -14.68
C VAL A 9 2.99 -10.19 -15.11
N VAL A 10 2.92 -9.91 -16.43
CA VAL A 10 1.89 -9.02 -16.98
C VAL A 10 0.57 -9.78 -17.07
N VAL A 11 -0.46 -9.30 -16.38
CA VAL A 11 -1.72 -10.05 -16.20
C VAL A 11 -2.81 -9.74 -17.22
N ASN A 12 -2.71 -8.62 -17.92
CA ASN A 12 -3.56 -8.28 -19.07
C ASN A 12 -2.74 -8.22 -20.38
N PRO A 13 -2.21 -9.36 -20.86
CA PRO A 13 -1.34 -9.39 -22.03
C PRO A 13 -2.04 -8.97 -23.33
N GLY A 14 -3.36 -9.15 -23.41
CA GLY A 14 -4.21 -8.71 -24.53
C GLY A 14 -4.37 -7.19 -24.66
N GLY A 15 -3.79 -6.43 -23.74
CA GLY A 15 -3.80 -4.97 -23.75
C GLY A 15 -4.73 -4.36 -22.69
N PRO A 16 -4.60 -3.04 -22.47
CA PRO A 16 -5.44 -2.33 -21.53
C PRO A 16 -6.85 -2.08 -22.06
N SER A 17 -7.78 -1.84 -21.14
CA SER A 17 -9.13 -1.39 -21.47
C SER A 17 -9.12 0.05 -21.99
N ALA A 18 -10.09 0.39 -22.84
CA ALA A 18 -10.26 1.76 -23.32
C ALA A 18 -10.43 2.79 -22.18
N PRO A 19 -11.22 2.54 -21.11
CA PRO A 19 -11.26 3.44 -19.96
C PRO A 19 -9.91 3.65 -19.27
N GLY A 20 -9.08 2.60 -19.15
CA GLY A 20 -7.73 2.70 -18.59
C GLY A 20 -6.83 3.61 -19.42
N LEU A 21 -6.82 3.43 -20.74
CA LEU A 21 -6.05 4.29 -21.66
C LEU A 21 -6.50 5.76 -21.59
N VAL A 22 -7.81 6.02 -21.50
CA VAL A 22 -8.35 7.37 -21.37
C VAL A 22 -7.90 8.01 -20.05
N MET A 23 -7.94 7.26 -18.94
CA MET A 23 -7.46 7.74 -17.64
C MET A 23 -5.97 8.09 -17.69
N GLU A 24 -5.13 7.19 -18.22
CA GLU A 24 -3.68 7.41 -18.33
C GLU A 24 -3.38 8.67 -19.17
N ALA A 25 -4.02 8.80 -20.33
CA ALA A 25 -3.84 9.96 -21.20
C ALA A 25 -4.32 11.27 -20.54
N GLY A 26 -5.47 11.23 -19.85
CA GLY A 26 -6.02 12.37 -19.13
C GLY A 26 -5.12 12.86 -18.00
N LEU A 27 -4.65 11.94 -17.14
CA LEU A 27 -3.73 12.26 -16.05
C LEU A 27 -2.40 12.81 -16.57
N ARG A 28 -1.84 12.21 -17.63
CA ARG A 28 -0.63 12.71 -18.28
C ARG A 28 -0.84 14.13 -18.82
N GLY A 29 -2.00 14.43 -19.39
CA GLY A 29 -2.36 15.77 -19.85
C GLY A 29 -2.42 16.79 -18.71
N VAL A 30 -3.15 16.48 -17.62
CA VAL A 30 -3.28 17.35 -16.44
C VAL A 30 -1.91 17.62 -15.80
N LEU A 31 -1.10 16.57 -15.61
CA LEU A 31 0.19 16.69 -14.93
C LEU A 31 1.28 17.38 -15.76
N ARG A 32 1.13 17.47 -17.08
CA ARG A 32 1.96 18.35 -17.90
C ARG A 32 1.69 19.84 -17.62
N VAL A 33 0.46 20.20 -17.29
CA VAL A 33 0.05 21.59 -16.99
C VAL A 33 0.28 21.93 -15.51
N LEU A 34 -0.02 20.98 -14.62
CA LEU A 34 0.10 21.11 -13.17
C LEU A 34 1.01 20.00 -12.61
N PRO A 35 2.34 20.12 -12.77
CA PRO A 35 3.28 19.08 -12.38
C PRO A 35 3.31 18.87 -10.87
N ILE A 36 3.39 17.62 -10.42
CA ILE A 36 3.57 17.28 -9.00
C ILE A 36 5.03 17.56 -8.60
N ASN A 37 5.22 18.57 -7.75
CA ASN A 37 6.51 19.01 -7.23
C ASN A 37 6.35 19.57 -5.81
N ARG A 38 7.46 19.99 -5.19
CA ARG A 38 7.47 20.50 -3.81
C ARG A 38 6.49 21.66 -3.53
N VAL A 39 6.15 22.46 -4.54
CA VAL A 39 5.25 23.62 -4.43
C VAL A 39 3.79 23.19 -4.63
N THR A 40 3.53 22.33 -5.61
CA THR A 40 2.17 21.90 -5.94
C THR A 40 1.65 20.80 -5.01
N ILE A 41 2.51 19.96 -4.42
CA ILE A 41 2.10 18.88 -3.50
C ILE A 41 1.25 19.40 -2.32
N PRO A 42 1.65 20.44 -1.56
CA PRO A 42 0.81 20.95 -0.46
C PRO A 42 -0.56 21.47 -0.92
N VAL A 43 -0.60 22.12 -2.09
CA VAL A 43 -1.85 22.64 -2.68
C VAL A 43 -2.76 21.48 -3.11
N ALA A 44 -2.19 20.52 -3.85
CA ALA A 44 -2.90 19.32 -4.29
C ALA A 44 -3.38 18.47 -3.12
N ALA A 45 -2.57 18.30 -2.08
CA ALA A 45 -2.96 17.60 -0.86
C ALA A 45 -4.18 18.26 -0.19
N THR A 46 -4.15 19.58 -0.03
CA THR A 46 -5.27 20.35 0.53
C THR A 46 -6.52 20.21 -0.34
N ALA A 47 -6.38 20.29 -1.66
CA ALA A 47 -7.48 20.13 -2.60
C ALA A 47 -8.07 18.72 -2.58
N ILE A 48 -7.22 17.67 -2.54
CA ILE A 48 -7.65 16.27 -2.45
C ILE A 48 -8.39 16.05 -1.13
N ASP A 49 -7.87 16.53 -0.01
CA ASP A 49 -8.52 16.42 1.30
C ASP A 49 -9.88 17.14 1.32
N ALA A 50 -9.98 18.32 0.71
CA ALA A 50 -11.24 19.06 0.60
C ALA A 50 -12.26 18.32 -0.29
N LEU A 51 -11.83 17.85 -1.46
CA LEU A 51 -12.68 17.14 -2.42
C LEU A 51 -13.05 15.73 -1.94
N ALA A 52 -12.23 15.11 -1.09
CA ALA A 52 -12.55 13.83 -0.47
C ALA A 52 -13.86 13.89 0.34
N ARG A 53 -14.25 15.08 0.82
CA ARG A 53 -15.53 15.28 1.52
C ARG A 53 -16.74 15.15 0.61
N LEU A 54 -16.56 15.46 -0.68
CA LEU A 54 -17.59 15.43 -1.71
C LEU A 54 -17.70 14.05 -2.38
N ARG A 55 -16.73 13.15 -2.16
CA ARG A 55 -16.80 11.80 -2.70
C ARG A 55 -17.96 11.04 -2.05
N PRO A 56 -18.82 10.38 -2.85
CA PRO A 56 -19.84 9.50 -2.31
C PRO A 56 -19.21 8.45 -1.40
N GLU A 57 -19.72 8.36 -0.18
CA GLU A 57 -19.29 7.33 0.76
C GLU A 57 -19.74 5.95 0.24
N PRO A 58 -18.91 4.90 0.37
CA PRO A 58 -19.34 3.57 -0.01
C PRO A 58 -20.58 3.16 0.79
N GLN A 59 -21.62 2.70 0.09
CA GLN A 59 -22.84 2.17 0.72
C GLN A 59 -22.65 0.72 1.17
N GLY A 60 -23.55 0.22 2.03
CA GLY A 60 -23.56 -1.20 2.44
C GLY A 60 -22.33 -1.63 3.24
N ILE A 61 -21.75 -0.72 4.01
CA ILE A 61 -20.67 -0.99 4.95
C ILE A 61 -21.00 -0.41 6.33
N ASP A 62 -20.60 -1.13 7.37
CA ASP A 62 -20.57 -0.65 8.74
C ASP A 62 -19.17 -0.13 9.06
N ARG A 63 -19.10 0.91 9.90
CA ARG A 63 -17.85 1.55 10.30
C ARG A 63 -17.81 1.77 11.80
N GLU A 64 -16.65 1.51 12.38
CA GLU A 64 -16.38 1.70 13.79
C GLU A 64 -15.02 2.39 13.92
N GLN A 65 -14.92 3.40 14.78
CA GLN A 65 -13.65 4.08 15.04
C GLN A 65 -13.08 3.68 16.40
N VAL A 66 -11.77 3.45 16.42
CA VAL A 66 -11.00 3.15 17.63
C VAL A 66 -9.89 4.18 17.75
N VAL A 67 -9.72 4.81 18.90
CA VAL A 67 -8.67 5.81 19.14
C VAL A 67 -7.53 5.15 19.93
N LEU A 68 -6.30 5.27 19.43
CA LEU A 68 -5.10 4.68 20.02
C LEU A 68 -4.01 5.74 20.14
N GLY A 69 -3.55 6.05 21.36
CA GLY A 69 -2.27 6.75 21.59
C GLY A 69 -1.99 8.00 20.73
N GLY A 70 -3.01 8.76 20.32
CA GLY A 70 -2.84 9.95 19.46
C GLY A 70 -3.11 9.75 17.96
N PHE A 71 -3.57 8.57 17.54
CA PHE A 71 -4.05 8.26 16.19
C PHE A 71 -5.35 7.44 16.24
N ARG A 72 -5.96 7.14 15.09
CA ARG A 72 -7.22 6.37 15.03
C ARG A 72 -7.18 5.23 14.01
N LEU A 73 -7.97 4.21 14.28
CA LEU A 73 -8.32 3.13 13.36
C LEU A 73 -9.77 3.30 12.92
N GLU A 74 -10.06 2.98 11.66
CA GLU A 74 -11.43 2.79 11.18
C GLU A 74 -11.61 1.35 10.75
N ILE A 75 -12.45 0.61 11.48
CA ILE A 75 -12.79 -0.75 11.13
C ILE A 75 -13.99 -0.70 10.19
N VAL A 76 -13.78 -1.19 8.97
CA VAL A 76 -14.80 -1.23 7.92
C VAL A 76 -15.21 -2.69 7.69
N ARG A 77 -16.51 -2.95 7.70
CA ARG A 77 -17.10 -4.28 7.51
C ARG A 77 -18.26 -4.19 6.51
N PRO A 78 -18.56 -5.24 5.72
CA PRO A 78 -19.83 -5.30 5.00
C PRO A 78 -21.00 -5.18 5.98
N ALA A 79 -22.06 -4.46 5.61
CA ALA A 79 -23.25 -4.34 6.45
C ALA A 79 -23.86 -5.73 6.69
N GLY A 80 -24.15 -6.07 7.95
CA GLY A 80 -24.68 -7.39 8.33
C GLY A 80 -23.68 -8.53 8.21
N ALA A 81 -22.37 -8.25 8.14
CA ALA A 81 -21.34 -9.29 8.05
C ALA A 81 -21.36 -10.22 9.27
N ALA A 82 -21.42 -11.53 9.02
CA ALA A 82 -21.28 -12.56 10.05
C ALA A 82 -19.83 -12.68 10.57
N ARG A 83 -18.85 -12.36 9.73
CA ARG A 83 -17.42 -12.42 10.06
C ARG A 83 -16.97 -11.21 10.86
N THR A 84 -16.56 -11.49 12.09
CA THR A 84 -15.92 -10.54 13.01
C THR A 84 -14.40 -10.66 12.99
N LEU A 85 -13.71 -9.82 13.78
CA LEU A 85 -12.24 -9.86 13.94
C LEU A 85 -11.71 -11.25 14.35
N ARG A 86 -12.51 -12.08 15.03
CA ARG A 86 -12.15 -13.47 15.40
C ARG A 86 -11.92 -14.38 14.19
N HIS A 87 -12.49 -14.04 13.03
CA HIS A 87 -12.36 -14.83 11.81
C HIS A 87 -11.14 -14.44 10.97
N GLY A 88 -10.51 -13.30 11.29
CA GLY A 88 -9.40 -12.71 10.54
C GLY A 88 -9.62 -11.23 10.27
N ALA A 89 -8.58 -10.55 9.83
CA ALA A 89 -8.63 -9.12 9.52
C ALA A 89 -7.64 -8.75 8.41
N VAL A 90 -7.94 -7.67 7.71
CA VAL A 90 -6.96 -6.98 6.87
C VAL A 90 -6.53 -5.71 7.60
N LEU A 91 -5.25 -5.56 7.93
CA LEU A 91 -4.71 -4.28 8.41
C LEU A 91 -4.30 -3.46 7.18
N TYR A 92 -5.02 -2.40 6.88
CA TYR A 92 -4.78 -1.56 5.71
C TYR A 92 -4.06 -0.26 6.10
N VAL A 93 -2.96 0.04 5.43
CA VAL A 93 -2.16 1.25 5.62
C VAL A 93 -2.19 2.06 4.32
N HIS A 94 -2.82 3.23 4.37
CA HIS A 94 -3.03 4.04 3.17
C HIS A 94 -1.76 4.72 2.67
N GLY A 95 -1.71 5.05 1.38
CA GLY A 95 -0.63 5.83 0.78
C GLY A 95 -0.75 7.33 1.02
N GLY A 96 -0.21 8.11 0.07
CA GLY A 96 -0.19 9.57 0.13
C GLY A 96 1.14 10.19 0.55
N GLY A 97 2.26 9.54 0.23
CA GLY A 97 3.60 10.13 0.41
C GLY A 97 3.88 10.65 1.82
N PHE A 98 3.37 9.95 2.84
CA PHE A 98 3.47 10.30 4.27
C PHE A 98 2.93 11.68 4.69
N THR A 99 2.32 12.45 3.79
CA THR A 99 2.09 13.89 3.99
C THR A 99 0.76 14.42 3.43
N VAL A 100 0.14 13.67 2.51
CA VAL A 100 -0.94 14.19 1.67
C VAL A 100 -2.29 14.21 2.40
N TYR A 101 -2.50 13.35 3.40
CA TYR A 101 -3.84 13.12 3.96
C TYR A 101 -3.92 13.48 5.44
N LYS A 102 -3.50 14.70 5.77
CA LYS A 102 -3.42 15.19 7.15
C LYS A 102 -4.77 15.16 7.89
N LEU A 103 -5.90 15.19 7.18
CA LEU A 103 -7.23 15.23 7.81
C LEU A 103 -8.19 14.11 7.35
N HIS A 104 -7.95 13.48 6.19
CA HIS A 104 -8.94 12.58 5.57
C HIS A 104 -8.37 11.31 4.93
N GLY A 105 -7.23 10.78 5.41
CA GLY A 105 -6.60 9.56 4.87
C GLY A 105 -7.54 8.35 4.85
N LEU A 106 -8.38 8.23 5.87
CA LEU A 106 -9.44 7.23 5.91
C LEU A 106 -10.45 7.43 4.77
N ARG A 107 -10.94 8.66 4.56
CA ARG A 107 -11.97 8.93 3.53
C ARG A 107 -11.44 8.69 2.13
N THR A 108 -10.17 9.03 1.88
CA THR A 108 -9.58 8.89 0.54
C THR A 108 -9.42 7.44 0.10
N HIS A 109 -9.20 6.54 1.07
CA HIS A 109 -8.98 5.11 0.84
C HIS A 109 -10.20 4.24 1.18
N ARG A 110 -11.26 4.80 1.76
CA ARG A 110 -12.53 4.08 1.99
C ARG A 110 -13.04 3.30 0.79
N PRO A 111 -13.00 3.80 -0.46
CA PRO A 111 -13.44 3.01 -1.61
C PRO A 111 -12.68 1.69 -1.79
N VAL A 112 -11.34 1.71 -1.68
CA VAL A 112 -10.52 0.48 -1.80
C VAL A 112 -10.70 -0.43 -0.59
N VAL A 113 -10.72 0.14 0.62
CA VAL A 113 -10.96 -0.57 1.88
C VAL A 113 -12.32 -1.29 1.85
N ALA A 114 -13.38 -0.58 1.44
CA ALA A 114 -14.72 -1.15 1.31
C ALA A 114 -14.81 -2.21 0.21
N ALA A 115 -14.05 -2.05 -0.89
CA ALA A 115 -13.98 -3.06 -1.93
C ALA A 115 -13.30 -4.34 -1.45
N LEU A 116 -12.21 -4.22 -0.68
CA LEU A 116 -11.55 -5.36 -0.04
C LEU A 116 -12.50 -6.03 0.96
N ALA A 117 -13.10 -5.27 1.88
CA ALA A 117 -14.03 -5.77 2.89
C ALA A 117 -15.18 -6.57 2.26
N ARG A 118 -15.80 -6.05 1.19
CA ARG A 118 -16.86 -6.75 0.46
C ARG A 118 -16.42 -8.05 -0.20
N ARG A 119 -15.22 -8.07 -0.78
CA ARG A 119 -14.73 -9.21 -1.54
C ARG A 119 -14.18 -10.30 -0.63
N THR A 120 -13.61 -9.95 0.51
CA THR A 120 -13.04 -10.91 1.48
C THR A 120 -14.06 -11.33 2.53
N GLU A 121 -15.10 -10.53 2.72
CA GLU A 121 -16.05 -10.62 3.85
C GLU A 121 -15.35 -10.53 5.20
N LEU A 122 -14.15 -9.95 5.25
CA LEU A 122 -13.38 -9.74 6.47
C LEU A 122 -13.47 -8.27 6.89
N PRO A 123 -13.38 -7.99 8.20
CA PRO A 123 -13.09 -6.65 8.67
C PRO A 123 -11.77 -6.13 8.09
N VAL A 124 -11.80 -4.91 7.58
CA VAL A 124 -10.60 -4.17 7.17
C VAL A 124 -10.37 -3.06 8.16
N VAL A 125 -9.25 -3.11 8.87
CA VAL A 125 -8.83 -2.12 9.86
C VAL A 125 -7.91 -1.13 9.17
N ASN A 126 -8.45 0.03 8.81
CA ASN A 126 -7.72 1.10 8.14
C ASN A 126 -7.01 1.98 9.18
N VAL A 127 -5.69 2.12 9.06
CA VAL A 127 -4.87 2.86 10.03
C VAL A 127 -4.74 4.31 9.58
N GLU A 128 -5.22 5.26 10.39
CA GLU A 128 -4.93 6.67 10.20
C GLU A 128 -3.68 7.05 11.00
N TYR A 129 -2.55 6.55 10.55
CA TYR A 129 -1.24 6.79 11.17
C TYR A 129 -0.90 8.28 11.13
N ARG A 130 -0.14 8.76 12.12
CA ARG A 130 0.31 10.15 12.14
C ARG A 130 1.27 10.40 10.98
N GLN A 131 1.21 11.59 10.39
CA GLN A 131 1.93 11.93 9.15
C GLN A 131 2.89 13.10 9.33
N LEU A 132 3.80 13.27 8.38
CA LEU A 132 4.71 14.41 8.33
C LEU A 132 3.95 15.73 8.09
N PRO A 133 4.42 16.86 8.66
CA PRO A 133 5.60 17.00 9.52
C PRO A 133 5.28 16.80 11.02
N VAL A 134 4.07 16.38 11.38
CA VAL A 134 3.63 16.27 12.78
C VAL A 134 4.38 15.17 13.52
N THR A 135 4.78 14.11 12.81
CA THR A 135 5.53 12.99 13.35
C THR A 135 6.56 12.49 12.34
N SER A 136 7.52 11.69 12.80
CA SER A 136 8.53 11.06 11.94
C SER A 136 7.97 9.88 11.13
N VAL A 137 8.65 9.46 10.06
CA VAL A 137 8.29 8.20 9.36
C VAL A 137 8.46 6.99 10.29
N ALA A 138 9.48 6.99 11.16
CA ALA A 138 9.69 5.94 12.15
C ALA A 138 8.54 5.86 13.18
N ASP A 139 7.99 7.00 13.59
CA ASP A 139 6.80 7.05 14.45
C ASP A 139 5.54 6.59 13.70
N SER A 140 5.43 6.90 12.40
CA SER A 140 4.36 6.38 11.54
C SER A 140 4.39 4.84 11.47
N VAL A 141 5.58 4.25 11.36
CA VAL A 141 5.79 2.80 11.46
C VAL A 141 5.41 2.28 12.85
N THR A 142 5.72 3.04 13.90
CA THR A 142 5.35 2.72 15.29
C THR A 142 3.83 2.71 15.48
N ASP A 143 3.09 3.63 14.86
CA ASP A 143 1.63 3.65 14.88
C ASP A 143 1.06 2.40 14.19
N CYS A 144 1.61 2.02 13.04
CA CYS A 144 1.21 0.80 12.33
C CYS A 144 1.49 -0.46 13.18
N LEU A 145 2.63 -0.50 13.86
CA LEU A 145 2.98 -1.61 14.76
C LEU A 145 2.03 -1.67 15.97
N THR A 146 1.68 -0.51 16.53
CA THR A 146 0.70 -0.40 17.62
C THR A 146 -0.67 -0.89 17.16
N ALA A 147 -1.08 -0.59 15.93
CA ALA A 147 -2.33 -1.10 15.34
C ALA A 147 -2.30 -2.62 15.16
N TYR A 148 -1.16 -3.19 14.73
CA TYR A 148 -0.98 -4.63 14.63
C TYR A 148 -1.06 -5.30 16.01
N GLN A 149 -0.37 -4.77 17.01
CA GLN A 149 -0.43 -5.27 18.39
C GLN A 149 -1.85 -5.16 18.97
N TRP A 150 -2.57 -4.09 18.65
CA TRP A 150 -3.97 -3.94 19.04
C TRP A 150 -4.84 -5.09 18.49
N LEU A 151 -4.66 -5.48 17.23
CA LEU A 151 -5.36 -6.66 16.65
C LEU A 151 -5.06 -7.94 17.44
N LEU A 152 -3.78 -8.18 17.75
CA LEU A 152 -3.36 -9.37 18.52
C LEU A 152 -4.00 -9.37 19.92
N GLN A 153 -3.98 -8.24 20.62
CA GLN A 153 -4.58 -8.08 21.94
C GLN A 153 -6.11 -8.27 21.93
N HIS A 154 -6.76 -7.98 20.80
CA HIS A 154 -8.21 -8.17 20.62
C HIS A 154 -8.57 -9.57 20.09
N GLY A 155 -7.62 -10.52 20.15
CA GLY A 155 -7.86 -11.93 19.88
C GLY A 155 -7.92 -12.28 18.40
N VAL A 156 -7.37 -11.43 17.53
CA VAL A 156 -7.18 -11.78 16.11
C VAL A 156 -5.97 -12.69 16.01
N ASP A 157 -6.16 -13.87 15.45
CA ASP A 157 -5.05 -14.79 15.18
C ASP A 157 -4.08 -14.16 14.16
N PRO A 158 -2.78 -14.01 14.46
CA PRO A 158 -1.78 -13.51 13.52
C PRO A 158 -1.77 -14.28 12.18
N ALA A 159 -2.00 -15.60 12.21
CA ALA A 159 -2.11 -16.42 11.01
C ALA A 159 -3.40 -16.18 10.20
N ARG A 160 -4.23 -15.20 10.60
CA ARG A 160 -5.40 -14.70 9.87
C ARG A 160 -5.40 -13.18 9.69
N ILE A 161 -4.24 -12.54 9.87
CA ILE A 161 -4.05 -11.13 9.58
C ILE A 161 -3.29 -10.99 8.26
N VAL A 162 -3.84 -10.26 7.29
CA VAL A 162 -3.07 -9.81 6.12
C VAL A 162 -2.83 -8.33 6.25
N VAL A 163 -1.57 -7.91 6.15
CA VAL A 163 -1.21 -6.49 6.18
C VAL A 163 -1.11 -6.01 4.73
N ALA A 164 -1.84 -4.96 4.41
CA ALA A 164 -1.92 -4.38 3.08
C ALA A 164 -1.56 -2.90 3.12
N GLY A 165 -0.90 -2.41 2.09
CA GLY A 165 -0.69 -0.97 1.93
C GLY A 165 -0.38 -0.58 0.50
N ASP A 166 -0.75 0.65 0.17
CA ASP A 166 -0.51 1.23 -1.15
C ASP A 166 0.56 2.33 -1.12
N SER A 167 1.39 2.43 -2.16
CA SER A 167 2.40 3.49 -2.27
C SER A 167 3.24 3.65 -0.98
N ALA A 168 3.26 4.83 -0.36
CA ALA A 168 3.88 5.07 0.94
C ALA A 168 3.30 4.25 2.11
N GLY A 169 2.05 3.81 2.03
CA GLY A 169 1.46 2.85 2.96
C GLY A 169 2.01 1.45 2.77
N GLY A 170 2.43 1.10 1.55
CA GLY A 170 3.22 -0.09 1.26
C GLY A 170 4.55 -0.08 2.01
N PHE A 171 5.27 1.05 2.02
CA PHE A 171 6.47 1.24 2.84
C PHE A 171 6.19 0.89 4.31
N LEU A 172 5.16 1.53 4.89
CA LEU A 172 4.80 1.36 6.29
C LEU A 172 4.36 -0.07 6.63
N ALA A 173 3.61 -0.72 5.74
CA ALA A 173 3.18 -2.10 5.91
C ALA A 173 4.37 -3.06 6.00
N PHE A 174 5.35 -2.93 5.10
CA PHE A 174 6.55 -3.76 5.10
C PHE A 174 7.48 -3.44 6.28
N SER A 175 7.76 -2.15 6.53
CA SER A 175 8.58 -1.73 7.68
C SER A 175 7.96 -2.19 9.01
N MET A 176 6.63 -2.13 9.14
CA MET A 176 5.93 -2.60 10.33
C MET A 176 6.10 -4.11 10.51
N ALA A 177 5.90 -4.90 9.45
CA ALA A 177 6.05 -6.35 9.51
C ALA A 177 7.48 -6.77 9.88
N LEU A 178 8.49 -6.15 9.25
CA LEU A 178 9.90 -6.34 9.58
C LEU A 178 10.20 -6.00 11.04
N ARG A 179 9.67 -4.88 11.54
CA ARG A 179 9.84 -4.47 12.94
C ARG A 179 9.10 -5.38 13.91
N ALA A 180 7.94 -5.90 13.54
CA ALA A 180 7.21 -6.88 14.32
C ALA A 180 8.04 -8.16 14.51
N LEU A 181 8.63 -8.69 13.43
CA LEU A 181 9.54 -9.83 13.48
C LEU A 181 10.77 -9.54 14.35
N GLY A 182 11.40 -8.37 14.17
CA GLY A 182 12.55 -7.95 14.98
C GLY A 182 12.26 -7.82 16.48
N HIS A 183 10.99 -7.58 16.86
CA HIS A 183 10.54 -7.56 18.25
C HIS A 183 10.04 -8.94 18.75
N GLY A 184 10.17 -10.00 17.95
CA GLY A 184 9.69 -11.34 18.30
C GLY A 184 8.16 -11.48 18.28
N LEU A 185 7.44 -10.57 17.64
CA LEU A 185 6.00 -10.71 17.44
C LEU A 185 5.71 -11.74 16.34
N PRO A 186 4.56 -12.44 16.40
CA PRO A 186 4.19 -13.38 15.36
C PRO A 186 4.00 -12.67 14.03
N ALA A 187 4.47 -13.30 12.94
CA ALA A 187 4.27 -12.81 11.58
C ALA A 187 2.77 -12.77 11.21
N PRO A 188 2.32 -11.79 10.42
CA PRO A 188 1.00 -11.86 9.82
C PRO A 188 0.92 -13.01 8.80
N ALA A 189 -0.27 -13.40 8.39
CA ALA A 189 -0.50 -14.43 7.38
C ALA A 189 0.00 -14.07 5.97
N GLY A 190 0.16 -12.78 5.67
CA GLY A 190 0.67 -12.32 4.38
C GLY A 190 0.82 -10.81 4.29
N LEU A 191 1.57 -10.38 3.27
CA LEU A 191 1.77 -8.98 2.91
C LEU A 191 1.24 -8.68 1.52
N LEU A 192 0.55 -7.55 1.38
CA LEU A 192 0.01 -7.06 0.11
C LEU A 192 0.50 -5.64 -0.16
N GLY A 193 1.32 -5.47 -1.19
CA GLY A 193 1.76 -4.17 -1.69
C GLY A 193 1.01 -3.76 -2.95
N LEU A 194 0.34 -2.60 -2.93
CA LEU A 194 -0.34 -2.00 -4.08
C LEU A 194 0.47 -0.79 -4.57
N SER A 195 1.16 -0.92 -5.71
CA SER A 195 2.15 0.04 -6.20
C SER A 195 3.09 0.53 -5.08
N PRO A 196 3.71 -0.35 -4.28
CA PRO A 196 4.32 0.05 -3.02
C PRO A 196 5.63 0.81 -3.23
N LEU A 197 5.85 1.85 -2.42
CA LEU A 197 7.16 2.48 -2.25
C LEU A 197 7.96 1.63 -1.25
N LEU A 198 9.07 1.02 -1.67
CA LEU A 198 9.88 0.13 -0.83
C LEU A 198 11.37 0.47 -0.88
N ASP A 199 11.77 1.29 -1.84
CA ASP A 199 13.11 1.82 -2.00
C ASP A 199 13.07 3.36 -1.97
N LEU A 200 14.03 3.97 -1.29
CA LEU A 200 14.22 5.41 -1.19
C LEU A 200 15.42 5.91 -2.03
N ASP A 201 16.15 5.02 -2.72
CA ASP A 201 17.24 5.41 -3.61
C ASP A 201 16.72 6.18 -4.84
N HIS A 202 16.90 7.50 -4.80
CA HIS A 202 16.53 8.39 -5.90
C HIS A 202 17.32 8.10 -7.18
N ALA A 203 18.61 7.78 -7.07
CA ALA A 203 19.48 7.62 -8.23
C ALA A 203 19.14 6.33 -8.98
N ALA A 204 18.90 5.23 -8.25
CA ALA A 204 18.44 3.97 -8.83
C ALA A 204 17.12 4.16 -9.60
N LYS A 205 16.15 4.84 -8.99
CA LYS A 205 14.87 5.14 -9.65
C LYS A 205 15.01 6.08 -10.83
N GLN A 206 15.88 7.09 -10.75
CA GLN A 206 16.14 7.98 -11.87
C GLN A 206 16.70 7.24 -13.09
N ALA A 207 17.49 6.19 -12.86
CA ALA A 207 18.04 5.35 -13.92
C ALA A 207 17.05 4.31 -14.48
N TYR A 208 15.87 4.15 -13.87
CA TYR A 208 14.87 3.17 -14.27
C TYR A 208 14.07 3.61 -15.50
N GLU A 209 13.75 2.65 -16.39
CA GLU A 209 13.16 2.93 -17.72
C GLU A 209 11.83 3.70 -17.69
N HIS A 210 11.01 3.52 -16.64
CA HIS A 210 9.70 4.18 -16.54
C HIS A 210 9.75 5.51 -15.79
N ALA A 211 10.89 5.91 -15.24
CA ALA A 211 10.99 7.10 -14.38
C ALA A 211 10.62 8.40 -15.10
N ALA A 212 10.93 8.49 -16.40
CA ALA A 212 10.59 9.64 -17.24
C ALA A 212 9.21 9.52 -17.90
N THR A 213 8.57 8.34 -17.90
CA THR A 213 7.33 8.09 -18.64
C THR A 213 6.11 7.79 -17.75
N ASP A 214 6.31 7.68 -16.43
CA ASP A 214 5.25 7.56 -15.43
C ASP A 214 4.23 8.70 -15.62
N ALA A 215 2.98 8.32 -15.86
CA ALA A 215 1.89 9.23 -16.15
C ALA A 215 1.31 9.91 -14.91
N TYR A 216 1.71 9.50 -13.70
CA TYR A 216 1.17 9.98 -12.43
C TYR A 216 2.24 10.45 -11.44
N LEU A 217 3.29 9.66 -11.20
CA LEU A 217 4.30 9.96 -10.17
C LEU A 217 5.64 10.38 -10.80
N PRO A 218 5.86 11.68 -11.08
CA PRO A 218 7.12 12.15 -11.66
C PRO A 218 8.27 12.06 -10.64
N LEU A 219 9.51 11.91 -11.12
CA LEU A 219 10.72 11.95 -10.28
C LEU A 219 10.80 13.17 -9.37
N SER A 220 10.31 14.34 -9.79
CA SER A 220 10.25 15.54 -8.96
C SER A 220 9.38 15.38 -7.70
N ALA A 221 8.34 14.56 -7.79
CA ALA A 221 7.50 14.22 -6.64
C ALA A 221 8.29 13.38 -5.64
N LEU A 222 9.06 12.39 -6.13
CA LEU A 222 9.93 11.58 -5.30
C LEU A 222 11.04 12.42 -4.65
N ALA A 223 11.73 13.30 -5.39
CA ALA A 223 12.74 14.17 -4.80
C ALA A 223 12.18 15.04 -3.66
N GLY A 224 10.97 15.57 -3.85
CA GLY A 224 10.24 16.30 -2.81
C GLY A 224 9.84 15.43 -1.63
N LEU A 225 9.40 14.19 -1.88
CA LEU A 225 9.09 13.19 -0.86
C LEU A 225 10.33 12.85 -0.04
N LEU A 226 11.45 12.50 -0.68
CA LEU A 226 12.70 12.13 -0.02
C LEU A 226 13.26 13.27 0.82
N THR A 227 13.12 14.52 0.36
CA THR A 227 13.48 15.69 1.17
C THR A 227 12.64 15.75 2.46
N LYS A 228 11.34 15.47 2.38
CA LYS A 228 10.46 15.46 3.56
C LYS A 228 10.70 14.25 4.46
N VAL A 229 10.89 13.07 3.88
CA VAL A 229 11.27 11.85 4.61
C VAL A 229 12.56 12.11 5.34
N ARG A 230 13.54 12.75 4.71
CA ARG A 230 14.79 13.17 5.35
C ARG A 230 14.53 14.06 6.57
N ILE A 231 13.82 15.18 6.39
CA ILE A 231 13.44 16.07 7.51
C ILE A 231 12.69 15.30 8.61
N GLY A 232 11.88 14.34 8.20
CA GLY A 232 11.05 13.50 9.04
C GLY A 232 11.71 12.25 9.60
N ALA A 233 12.95 11.96 9.28
CA ALA A 233 13.66 10.75 9.69
C ALA A 233 15.05 11.07 10.26
N GLU A 234 15.53 12.31 10.09
CA GLU A 234 16.67 12.86 10.82
C GLU A 234 16.32 12.92 12.32
N ARG A 235 17.05 12.13 13.12
CA ARG A 235 17.06 12.26 14.57
C ARG A 235 18.50 12.52 14.99
N ASP A 236 18.71 13.58 15.77
CA ASP A 236 20.04 14.03 16.23
C ASP A 236 21.05 14.25 15.07
N GLY A 237 20.55 14.71 13.91
CA GLY A 237 21.37 14.98 12.72
C GLY A 237 21.77 13.73 11.92
N THR A 238 21.22 12.56 12.25
CA THR A 238 21.49 11.30 11.55
C THR A 238 20.23 10.74 10.91
N LEU A 239 20.31 10.42 9.62
CA LEU A 239 19.35 9.56 8.93
C LEU A 239 19.79 8.12 9.08
N ASP A 240 18.86 7.23 9.39
CA ASP A 240 19.14 5.80 9.33
C ASP A 240 19.43 5.40 7.85
N PRO A 241 20.62 4.87 7.53
CA PRO A 241 20.97 4.48 6.16
C PRO A 241 20.13 3.33 5.59
N VAL A 242 19.34 2.60 6.41
CA VAL A 242 18.60 1.38 6.03
C VAL A 242 17.08 1.61 6.01
N LEU A 243 16.62 2.85 5.80
CA LEU A 243 15.18 3.16 5.86
C LEU A 243 14.34 2.41 4.82
N SER A 244 14.91 2.02 3.68
CA SER A 244 14.20 1.29 2.63
C SER A 244 13.85 -0.13 3.07
N PRO A 245 12.56 -0.55 3.09
CA PRO A 245 12.18 -1.94 3.33
C PRO A 245 12.94 -2.97 2.50
N VAL A 246 13.33 -2.62 1.26
CA VAL A 246 14.12 -3.53 0.42
C VAL A 246 15.48 -3.87 1.01
N ASP A 247 16.06 -3.06 1.89
CA ASP A 247 17.42 -3.25 2.40
C ASP A 247 17.48 -4.02 3.73
N ALA A 248 16.32 -4.36 4.29
CA ALA A 248 16.23 -5.16 5.51
C ALA A 248 16.49 -6.65 5.25
N GLU A 249 16.75 -7.39 6.34
CA GLU A 249 16.71 -8.86 6.32
C GLU A 249 15.27 -9.34 6.13
N LEU A 250 15.02 -10.06 5.04
CA LEU A 250 13.66 -10.45 4.63
C LEU A 250 13.28 -11.86 5.08
N THR A 251 14.23 -12.65 5.58
CA THR A 251 13.97 -14.01 6.08
C THR A 251 12.90 -13.99 7.18
N GLY A 252 11.92 -14.87 7.07
CA GLY A 252 10.81 -14.98 8.02
C GLY A 252 9.61 -14.07 7.72
N LEU A 253 9.69 -13.21 6.69
CA LEU A 253 8.50 -12.54 6.18
C LEU A 253 7.48 -13.57 5.65
N PRO A 254 6.17 -13.31 5.81
CA PRO A 254 5.14 -14.19 5.29
C PRO A 254 5.01 -14.07 3.77
N PRO A 255 4.18 -14.91 3.11
CA PRO A 255 3.96 -14.79 1.67
C PRO A 255 3.56 -13.37 1.25
N VAL A 256 4.08 -12.92 0.10
CA VAL A 256 3.91 -11.54 -0.38
C VAL A 256 3.22 -11.50 -1.75
N LEU A 257 2.26 -10.60 -1.92
CA LEU A 257 1.73 -10.22 -3.23
C LEU A 257 2.03 -8.74 -3.50
N LEU A 258 2.68 -8.48 -4.63
CA LEU A 258 2.94 -7.14 -5.15
C LEU A 258 2.11 -6.94 -6.42
N ILE A 259 1.38 -5.84 -6.49
CA ILE A 259 0.61 -5.44 -7.68
C ILE A 259 1.06 -4.03 -8.06
N ALA A 260 1.49 -3.81 -9.31
CA ALA A 260 1.91 -2.50 -9.79
C ALA A 260 1.42 -2.23 -11.22
N ALA A 261 1.41 -0.96 -11.64
CA ALA A 261 1.28 -0.65 -13.06
C ALA A 261 2.56 -1.04 -13.82
N GLU A 262 2.45 -1.49 -15.07
CA GLU A 262 3.61 -1.88 -15.89
C GLU A 262 4.55 -0.68 -16.15
N ARG A 263 4.00 0.53 -16.17
CA ARG A 263 4.68 1.77 -16.58
C ARG A 263 4.77 2.82 -15.47
N GLU A 264 4.65 2.41 -14.20
CA GLU A 264 4.95 3.30 -13.08
C GLU A 264 6.43 3.23 -12.70
N MET A 265 6.96 4.32 -12.15
CA MET A 265 8.31 4.40 -11.62
C MET A 265 8.54 3.40 -10.47
N LEU A 266 7.54 3.21 -9.59
CA LEU A 266 7.63 2.29 -8.45
C LEU A 266 7.52 0.80 -8.82
N ARG A 267 7.41 0.48 -10.11
CA ARG A 267 7.65 -0.88 -10.59
C ARG A 267 9.07 -1.31 -10.24
N HIS A 268 10.04 -0.39 -10.23
CA HIS A 268 11.40 -0.63 -9.76
C HIS A 268 11.42 -1.26 -8.36
N ASP A 269 10.72 -0.65 -7.41
CA ASP A 269 10.62 -1.10 -6.01
C ASP A 269 10.02 -2.51 -5.94
N SER A 270 8.97 -2.75 -6.71
CA SER A 270 8.27 -4.03 -6.72
C SER A 270 9.13 -5.14 -7.30
N GLU A 271 9.87 -4.86 -8.39
CA GLU A 271 10.80 -5.81 -9.00
C GLU A 271 12.01 -6.09 -8.09
N LEU A 272 12.55 -5.06 -7.44
CA LEU A 272 13.66 -5.17 -6.50
C LEU A 272 13.25 -6.01 -5.28
N MET A 273 12.11 -5.69 -4.66
CA MET A 273 11.58 -6.44 -3.52
C MET A 273 11.29 -7.90 -3.90
N ALA A 274 10.62 -8.16 -5.03
CA ALA A 274 10.33 -9.53 -5.48
C ALA A 274 11.62 -10.36 -5.67
N SER A 275 12.66 -9.74 -6.23
CA SER A 275 13.97 -10.39 -6.40
C SER A 275 14.61 -10.72 -5.06
N LYS A 276 14.62 -9.77 -4.11
CA LYS A 276 15.19 -9.97 -2.78
C LYS A 276 14.39 -10.97 -1.93
N LEU A 277 13.06 -10.95 -1.99
CA LEU A 277 12.19 -11.94 -1.34
C LEU A 277 12.48 -13.35 -1.86
N THR A 278 12.64 -13.50 -3.18
CA THR A 278 12.99 -14.78 -3.81
C THR A 278 14.35 -15.27 -3.33
N ALA A 279 15.34 -14.38 -3.28
CA ALA A 279 16.68 -14.72 -2.76
C ALA A 279 16.66 -15.14 -1.27
N ALA A 280 15.76 -14.54 -0.47
CA ALA A 280 15.54 -14.89 0.93
C ALA A 280 14.61 -16.12 1.14
N GLY A 281 14.16 -16.78 0.06
CA GLY A 281 13.26 -17.93 0.16
C GLY A 281 11.82 -17.60 0.58
N VAL A 282 11.42 -16.33 0.54
CA VAL A 282 10.07 -15.89 0.91
C VAL A 282 9.13 -16.06 -0.30
N PRO A 283 8.02 -16.82 -0.17
CA PRO A 283 7.04 -16.98 -1.24
C PRO A 283 6.48 -15.63 -1.69
N ASN A 284 6.61 -15.30 -2.97
CA ASN A 284 6.17 -14.01 -3.48
C ASN A 284 5.57 -14.11 -4.88
N SER A 285 4.82 -13.08 -5.27
CA SER A 285 4.33 -12.90 -6.64
C SER A 285 4.27 -11.41 -6.96
N LEU A 286 4.71 -11.04 -8.16
CA LEU A 286 4.60 -9.70 -8.70
C LEU A 286 3.69 -9.69 -9.94
N GLU A 287 2.64 -8.89 -9.90
CA GLU A 287 1.71 -8.70 -11.01
C GLU A 287 1.76 -7.28 -11.56
N LEU A 288 1.94 -7.18 -12.88
CA LEU A 288 2.03 -5.92 -13.61
C LEU A 288 0.79 -5.71 -14.48
N TRP A 289 0.20 -4.52 -14.39
CA TRP A 289 -1.03 -4.16 -15.10
C TRP A 289 -0.77 -3.07 -16.15
N ARG A 290 -1.21 -3.30 -17.38
CA ARG A 290 -1.09 -2.35 -18.49
C ARG A 290 -2.20 -1.31 -18.51
N GLY A 291 -1.89 -0.12 -19.05
CA GLY A 291 -2.81 1.00 -19.29
C GLY A 291 -3.51 1.51 -18.04
N VAL A 292 -2.77 1.47 -16.94
CA VAL A 292 -3.12 2.04 -15.66
C VAL A 292 -1.92 2.80 -15.13
N VAL A 293 -2.17 3.63 -14.12
CA VAL A 293 -1.15 4.48 -13.50
C VAL A 293 -0.83 3.99 -12.09
N HIS A 294 0.18 4.57 -11.48
CA HIS A 294 0.47 4.37 -10.06
C HIS A 294 -0.80 4.48 -9.20
N ASP A 295 -1.02 3.48 -8.35
CA ASP A 295 -2.12 3.45 -7.38
C ASP A 295 -3.55 3.44 -8.01
N PHE A 296 -3.69 2.90 -9.22
CA PHE A 296 -4.96 2.84 -9.98
C PHE A 296 -6.14 2.23 -9.20
N MET A 297 -5.86 1.32 -8.26
CA MET A 297 -6.85 0.64 -7.42
C MET A 297 -7.51 1.59 -6.41
N CYS A 298 -6.75 2.58 -5.92
CA CYS A 298 -7.22 3.58 -4.96
C CYS A 298 -7.78 4.82 -5.66
N ILE A 299 -7.15 5.24 -6.75
CA ILE A 299 -7.55 6.43 -7.53
C ILE A 299 -8.83 6.16 -8.33
N ALA A 300 -8.92 4.98 -8.94
CA ALA A 300 -9.99 4.63 -9.87
C ALA A 300 -10.50 3.19 -9.64
N PRO A 301 -11.09 2.89 -8.46
CA PRO A 301 -11.52 1.53 -8.10
C PRO A 301 -12.57 0.91 -9.05
N GLY A 302 -13.25 1.74 -9.86
CA GLY A 302 -14.25 1.31 -10.84
C GLY A 302 -13.68 0.80 -12.16
N LEU A 303 -12.40 1.04 -12.47
CA LEU A 303 -11.80 0.58 -13.72
C LEU A 303 -11.85 -0.95 -13.84
N PRO A 304 -11.97 -1.51 -15.06
CA PRO A 304 -11.85 -2.95 -15.28
C PRO A 304 -10.59 -3.55 -14.64
N GLU A 305 -9.44 -2.89 -14.82
CA GLU A 305 -8.15 -3.28 -14.26
C GLU A 305 -8.15 -3.21 -12.73
N SER A 306 -8.63 -2.11 -12.13
CA SER A 306 -8.76 -1.99 -10.67
C SER A 306 -9.63 -3.09 -10.09
N ARG A 307 -10.76 -3.40 -10.73
CA ARG A 307 -11.65 -4.49 -10.30
C ARG A 307 -10.95 -5.85 -10.39
N GLY A 308 -10.16 -6.08 -11.43
CA GLY A 308 -9.35 -7.29 -11.60
C GLY A 308 -8.26 -7.42 -10.54
N ALA A 309 -7.48 -6.37 -10.32
CA ALA A 309 -6.43 -6.29 -9.31
C ALA A 309 -6.99 -6.50 -7.89
N LEU A 310 -8.10 -5.82 -7.55
CA LEU A 310 -8.75 -6.00 -6.25
C LEU A 310 -9.36 -7.40 -6.09
N ALA A 311 -9.86 -8.02 -7.15
CA ALA A 311 -10.30 -9.41 -7.11
C ALA A 311 -9.12 -10.36 -6.83
N ARG A 312 -7.95 -10.11 -7.43
CA ARG A 312 -6.73 -10.87 -7.17
C ARG A 312 -6.21 -10.70 -5.75
N ALA A 313 -6.13 -9.46 -5.26
CA ALA A 313 -5.77 -9.14 -3.89
C ALA A 313 -6.69 -9.86 -2.89
N SER A 314 -8.00 -9.84 -3.16
CA SER A 314 -8.98 -10.53 -2.31
C SER A 314 -8.81 -12.05 -2.33
N ARG A 315 -8.48 -12.65 -3.48
CA ARG A 315 -8.15 -14.10 -3.54
C ARG A 315 -6.91 -14.43 -2.71
N PHE A 316 -5.87 -13.60 -2.78
CA PHE A 316 -4.68 -13.77 -1.96
C PHE A 316 -5.01 -13.70 -0.47
N ILE A 317 -5.75 -12.66 -0.04
CA ILE A 317 -6.15 -12.49 1.35
C ILE A 317 -6.92 -13.71 1.87
N ARG A 318 -7.95 -14.16 1.12
CA ARG A 318 -8.75 -15.31 1.53
C ARG A 318 -7.93 -16.60 1.59
N ALA A 319 -7.00 -16.82 0.67
CA ALA A 319 -6.14 -18.00 0.69
C ALA A 319 -5.28 -18.04 1.95
N ARG A 320 -4.65 -16.92 2.33
CA ARG A 320 -3.83 -16.83 3.55
C ARG A 320 -4.64 -17.09 4.82
N VAL A 321 -5.85 -16.53 4.90
CA VAL A 321 -6.73 -16.74 6.07
C VAL A 321 -7.25 -18.18 6.15
N ALA A 322 -7.54 -18.82 5.01
CA ALA A 322 -8.05 -20.20 4.95
C ALA A 322 -6.99 -21.27 5.23
N GLU A 323 -5.73 -21.04 4.84
CA GLU A 323 -4.61 -21.96 5.15
C GLU A 323 -4.46 -22.17 6.67
N SER A 324 -4.71 -21.13 7.48
CA SER A 324 -4.77 -21.23 8.95
C SER A 324 -5.95 -22.08 9.45
N GLU A 325 -7.10 -22.10 8.77
CA GLU A 325 -8.23 -22.95 9.15
C GLU A 325 -7.91 -24.43 8.98
N GLN A 326 -7.26 -24.78 7.87
CA GLN A 326 -6.89 -26.15 7.55
C GLN A 326 -5.78 -26.68 8.46
N ALA A 327 -4.79 -25.83 8.79
CA ALA A 327 -3.70 -26.22 9.69
C ALA A 327 -4.16 -26.47 11.14
N ARG A 328 -5.33 -25.97 11.56
CA ARG A 328 -5.90 -26.22 12.89
C ARG A 328 -6.82 -27.44 12.96
N THR A 329 -7.32 -27.93 11.82
CA THR A 329 -8.23 -29.08 11.76
C THR A 329 -7.54 -30.38 11.39
N ALA A 330 -6.28 -30.32 10.94
CA ALA A 330 -5.38 -31.46 10.76
C ALA A 330 -4.62 -31.78 12.06
#